data_AF-A0A838PQ89-F1
#
_entry.id   AF-A0A838PQ89-F1
#
_cell.length_a   1.000
_cell.length_b   1.000
_cell.length_c   1.000
_cell.angle_alpha   90.00
_cell.angle_beta   90.00
_cell.angle_gamma   90.00
#
_symmetry.space_group_name_H-M   'P 1'
#
loop_
_entity.id
_entity.type
_entity.pdbx_description
1 polymer ?
#
loop_
_entity_poly.entity_id
_entity_poly.type
_entity_poly.pdbx_seq_one_letter_code
_entity_poly.pdbx_strand_id
1 'polypeptide(L)'
;GLVAVGLALSWRSVLFPVLALAVAASALLTALQLVTGSETLALLFPWRLSVFLVPVSAAILLAAATKLLFAGAGALERAASRLSVARAARLATGARTGARALAGLVIAVSVLVGGERIGRLDPEPKASPIGRMVAAQRLPGELYLIPPRAYELRIDAAIPVYVDYKTHPYEDGQVLEWRRRLGEATRVYAGGSLRCDRLEPLARSAGITHVIVKAPTRGRCDFLRKSYAVDGYSVFAVEPPRGKRA
;
A
#
# COMPACT_ATOMS: atom_id res chain seq x y z
N GLY A 1 8.91 -0.11 -19.43
CA GLY A 1 10.12 0.69 -19.72
C GLY A 1 11.33 0.22 -18.94
N LEU A 2 11.39 0.53 -17.64
CA LEU A 2 12.58 0.29 -16.79
C LEU A 2 13.09 -1.16 -16.80
N VAL A 3 12.20 -2.15 -16.66
CA VAL A 3 12.59 -3.58 -16.67
C VAL A 3 13.15 -4.01 -18.03
N ALA A 4 12.59 -3.52 -19.14
CA ALA A 4 13.09 -3.84 -20.48
C ALA A 4 14.50 -3.28 -20.70
N VAL A 5 14.76 -2.05 -20.24
CA VAL A 5 16.10 -1.44 -20.29
C VAL A 5 17.08 -2.22 -19.40
N GLY A 6 16.67 -2.59 -18.18
CA GLY A 6 17.49 -3.42 -17.28
C GLY A 6 17.85 -4.76 -17.91
N LEU A 7 16.88 -5.44 -18.51
CA LEU A 7 17.08 -6.70 -19.22
C LEU A 7 18.04 -6.53 -20.40
N ALA A 8 17.82 -5.51 -21.24
CA ALA A 8 18.68 -5.20 -22.38
C ALA A 8 20.12 -4.88 -21.96
N LEU A 9 20.33 -4.16 -20.87
CA LEU A 9 21.68 -3.87 -20.34
C LEU A 9 22.35 -5.11 -19.74
N SER A 10 21.58 -6.05 -19.20
CA SER A 10 22.09 -7.28 -18.60
C SER A 10 22.40 -8.40 -19.60
N TRP A 11 22.11 -8.25 -20.90
CA TRP A 11 22.08 -9.34 -21.90
C TRP A 11 23.34 -10.21 -22.01
N ARG A 12 24.52 -9.69 -21.64
CA ARG A 12 25.80 -10.45 -21.62
C ARG A 12 26.26 -10.87 -20.23
N SER A 13 25.39 -10.72 -19.23
CA SER A 13 25.71 -10.99 -17.83
C SER A 13 25.02 -12.27 -17.35
N VAL A 14 25.52 -12.83 -16.26
CA VAL A 14 24.90 -13.97 -15.56
C VAL A 14 23.50 -13.67 -15.04
N LEU A 15 23.12 -12.39 -14.91
CA LEU A 15 21.79 -11.98 -14.45
C LEU A 15 20.72 -12.08 -15.54
N PHE A 16 21.11 -12.11 -16.81
CA PHE A 16 20.17 -12.16 -17.93
C PHE A 16 19.20 -13.36 -17.87
N PRO A 17 19.67 -14.63 -17.76
CA PRO A 17 18.75 -15.77 -17.75
C PRO A 17 17.77 -15.71 -16.57
N VAL A 18 18.21 -15.23 -15.41
CA VAL A 18 17.36 -15.09 -14.21
C VAL A 18 16.26 -14.05 -14.44
N LEU A 19 16.64 -12.87 -14.96
CA LEU A 19 15.69 -11.79 -15.23
C LEU A 19 14.75 -12.13 -16.39
N ALA A 20 15.28 -12.73 -17.46
CA ALA A 20 14.50 -13.16 -18.60
C ALA A 20 13.46 -14.21 -18.19
N LEU A 21 13.86 -15.20 -17.38
CA LEU A 21 12.94 -16.21 -16.86
C LEU A 21 11.84 -15.59 -16.00
N ALA A 22 12.18 -14.68 -15.08
CA ALA A 22 11.20 -14.01 -14.23
C ALA A 22 10.21 -13.13 -15.04
N VAL A 23 10.70 -12.41 -16.05
CA VAL A 23 9.85 -11.63 -16.97
C VAL A 23 8.96 -12.56 -17.78
N ALA A 24 9.51 -13.63 -18.36
CA ALA A 24 8.77 -14.59 -19.17
C ALA A 24 7.70 -15.32 -18.34
N ALA A 25 8.04 -15.76 -17.14
CA ALA A 25 7.08 -16.41 -16.22
C ALA A 25 5.96 -15.45 -15.81
N SER A 26 6.29 -14.21 -15.44
CA SER A 26 5.29 -13.19 -15.09
C SER A 26 4.34 -12.91 -16.28
N ALA A 27 4.89 -12.72 -17.48
CA ALA A 27 4.12 -12.44 -18.69
C ALA A 27 3.26 -13.64 -19.10
N LEU A 28 3.81 -14.84 -19.08
CA LEU A 28 3.10 -16.08 -19.44
C LEU A 28 1.96 -16.36 -18.49
N LEU A 29 2.20 -16.30 -17.17
CA LEU A 29 1.15 -16.53 -16.18
C LEU A 29 0.05 -15.47 -16.24
N THR A 30 0.41 -14.22 -16.50
CA THR A 30 -0.58 -13.15 -16.71
C THR A 30 -1.40 -13.39 -17.98
N ALA A 31 -0.76 -13.78 -19.09
CA ALA A 31 -1.46 -14.11 -20.33
C ALA A 31 -2.39 -15.32 -20.16
N LEU A 32 -1.93 -16.38 -19.48
CA LEU A 32 -2.75 -17.55 -19.15
C LEU A 32 -3.95 -17.17 -18.28
N GLN A 33 -3.77 -16.29 -17.29
CA GLN A 33 -4.86 -15.78 -16.48
C GLN A 33 -5.89 -15.03 -17.33
N LEU A 34 -5.46 -14.16 -18.25
CA LEU A 34 -6.35 -13.42 -19.15
C LEU A 34 -7.15 -14.35 -20.09
N VAL A 35 -6.54 -15.43 -20.58
CA VAL A 35 -7.20 -16.38 -21.49
C VAL A 35 -8.15 -17.32 -20.75
N THR A 36 -7.76 -17.79 -19.56
CA THR A 36 -8.52 -18.82 -18.81
C THR A 36 -9.60 -18.22 -17.91
N GLY A 37 -9.48 -16.95 -17.51
CA GLY A 37 -10.37 -16.34 -16.52
C GLY A 37 -10.29 -17.00 -15.14
N SER A 38 -9.23 -17.77 -14.84
CA SER A 38 -9.13 -18.52 -13.59
C SER A 38 -8.82 -17.61 -12.40
N GLU A 39 -9.73 -17.59 -11.42
CA GLU A 39 -9.55 -16.89 -10.14
C GLU A 39 -8.32 -17.40 -9.36
N THR A 40 -8.03 -18.70 -9.44
CA THR A 40 -6.85 -19.29 -8.78
C THR A 40 -5.53 -18.73 -9.33
N LEU A 41 -5.44 -18.52 -10.65
CA LEU A 41 -4.27 -17.88 -11.27
C LEU A 41 -4.17 -16.40 -10.91
N ALA A 42 -5.31 -15.72 -10.76
CA ALA A 42 -5.33 -14.32 -10.31
C ALA A 42 -4.81 -14.18 -8.86
N LEU A 43 -5.11 -15.16 -7.99
CA LEU A 43 -4.62 -15.21 -6.61
C LEU A 43 -3.11 -15.49 -6.48
N LEU A 44 -2.46 -16.01 -7.52
CA LEU A 44 -1.00 -16.10 -7.57
C LEU A 44 -0.35 -14.74 -7.82
N PHE A 45 -1.15 -13.74 -8.23
CA PHE A 45 -0.70 -12.39 -8.57
C PHE A 45 0.57 -12.37 -9.42
N PRO A 46 0.56 -12.98 -10.62
CA PRO A 46 1.79 -13.20 -11.42
C PRO A 46 2.56 -11.91 -11.74
N TRP A 47 1.88 -10.76 -11.77
CA TRP A 47 2.49 -9.43 -11.91
C TRP A 47 3.32 -8.97 -10.70
N ARG A 48 3.21 -9.61 -9.53
CA ARG A 48 3.99 -9.28 -8.31
C ARG A 48 5.49 -9.50 -8.47
N LEU A 49 5.94 -10.26 -9.47
CA LEU A 49 7.36 -10.36 -9.78
C LEU A 49 8.01 -9.00 -10.11
N SER A 50 7.20 -7.99 -10.46
CA SER A 50 7.64 -6.59 -10.57
C SER A 50 8.29 -6.04 -9.29
N VAL A 51 7.88 -6.50 -8.10
CA VAL A 51 8.47 -6.10 -6.80
C VAL A 51 9.96 -6.42 -6.73
N PHE A 52 10.40 -7.48 -7.41
CA PHE A 52 11.81 -7.85 -7.51
C PHE A 52 12.47 -7.27 -8.77
N LEU A 53 11.79 -7.36 -9.91
CA LEU A 53 12.33 -6.96 -11.21
C LEU A 53 12.65 -5.45 -11.27
N VAL A 54 11.82 -4.61 -10.66
CA VAL A 54 11.99 -3.15 -10.72
C VAL A 54 13.22 -2.69 -9.92
N PRO A 55 13.43 -3.07 -8.64
CA PRO A 55 14.64 -2.70 -7.91
C PRO A 55 15.93 -3.21 -8.55
N VAL A 56 15.95 -4.47 -9.04
CA VAL A 56 17.13 -5.04 -9.69
C VAL A 56 17.45 -4.32 -10.99
N SER A 57 16.42 -4.03 -11.79
CA SER A 57 16.60 -3.26 -13.02
C SER A 57 17.09 -1.84 -12.71
N ALA A 58 16.59 -1.18 -11.67
CA ALA A 58 17.06 0.13 -11.24
C ALA A 58 18.54 0.10 -10.83
N ALA A 59 18.99 -0.94 -10.11
CA ALA A 59 20.39 -1.13 -9.76
C ALA A 59 21.28 -1.34 -11.01
N ILE A 60 20.81 -2.10 -12.00
CA ILE A 60 21.52 -2.30 -13.27
C ILE A 60 21.64 -0.98 -14.05
N LEU A 61 20.57 -0.19 -14.12
CA LEU A 61 20.61 1.13 -14.77
C LEU A 61 21.60 2.06 -14.07
N LEU A 62 21.61 2.07 -12.73
CA LEU A 62 22.57 2.86 -11.95
C LEU A 62 24.01 2.43 -12.23
N ALA A 63 24.28 1.12 -12.29
CA ALA A 63 25.60 0.59 -12.66
C ALA A 63 26.00 0.93 -14.11
N ALA A 64 25.06 0.94 -15.05
CA ALA A 64 25.33 1.34 -16.42
C ALA A 64 25.63 2.85 -16.52
N ALA A 65 24.88 3.68 -15.78
CA ALA A 65 25.11 5.12 -15.72
C ALA A 65 26.51 5.45 -15.17
N THR A 66 26.95 4.78 -14.09
CA THR A 66 28.30 5.00 -13.54
C THR A 66 29.39 4.55 -14.52
N LYS A 67 29.20 3.43 -15.23
CA LYS A 67 30.13 3.01 -16.31
C LYS A 67 30.23 4.04 -17.43
N LEU A 68 29.11 4.64 -17.85
CA LEU A 68 29.08 5.69 -18.87
C LEU A 68 29.84 6.94 -18.42
N LEU A 69 29.71 7.33 -17.14
CA LEU A 69 30.48 8.46 -16.58
C LEU A 69 31.99 8.22 -16.67
N PHE A 70 32.45 7.02 -16.28
CA PHE A 70 33.87 6.66 -16.38
C PHE A 70 34.37 6.56 -17.82
N ALA A 71 33.55 6.01 -18.73
CA ALA A 71 33.87 5.94 -20.15
C ALA A 71 33.99 7.34 -20.77
N GLY A 72 33.09 8.27 -20.40
CA GLY A 72 33.15 9.67 -20.82
C GLY A 72 34.42 10.37 -20.34
N ALA A 73 34.82 10.17 -19.09
CA ALA A 73 36.08 10.69 -18.57
C ALA A 73 37.30 10.14 -19.33
N GLY A 74 37.30 8.84 -19.66
CA GLY A 74 38.37 8.23 -20.46
C GLY A 74 38.39 8.68 -21.93
N ALA A 75 37.25 9.05 -22.50
CA ALA A 75 37.18 9.66 -23.83
C ALA A 75 37.73 11.10 -23.82
N LEU A 76 37.42 11.87 -22.78
CA LEU A 76 37.96 13.21 -22.58
C LEU A 76 39.49 13.19 -22.39
N GLU A 77 39.99 12.22 -21.63
CA GLU A 77 41.43 11.99 -21.46
C GLU A 77 42.13 11.70 -22.80
N ARG A 78 41.54 10.84 -23.64
CA ARG A 78 42.06 10.52 -24.99
C ARG A 78 41.99 11.71 -25.95
N ALA A 79 41.02 12.62 -25.79
CA ALA A 79 40.95 13.84 -26.59
C ALA A 79 42.01 14.86 -26.14
N ALA A 80 42.24 14.96 -24.82
CA ALA A 80 43.20 15.89 -24.22
C ALA A 80 44.66 15.49 -24.44
N SER A 81 44.98 14.24 -24.76
CA SER A 81 46.34 13.79 -25.07
C SER A 81 46.94 14.39 -26.34
N ARG A 82 46.13 15.10 -27.16
CA ARG A 82 46.60 15.91 -28.30
C ARG A 82 47.18 17.27 -27.88
N LEU A 83 47.08 17.62 -26.60
CA LEU A 83 47.62 18.87 -26.02
C LEU A 83 48.99 18.62 -25.37
N SER A 84 49.61 19.68 -24.83
CA SER A 84 50.88 19.57 -24.11
C SER A 84 50.79 18.61 -22.90
N VAL A 85 51.88 17.87 -22.65
CA VAL A 85 51.98 16.82 -21.62
C VAL A 85 51.48 17.29 -20.24
N ALA A 86 51.81 18.52 -19.85
CA ALA A 86 51.38 19.10 -18.57
C ALA A 86 49.88 19.41 -18.51
N ARG A 87 49.25 19.85 -19.63
CA ARG A 87 47.80 20.09 -19.69
C ARG A 87 47.02 18.78 -19.78
N ALA A 88 47.52 17.81 -20.54
CA ALA A 88 46.94 16.48 -20.63
C ALA A 88 46.89 15.78 -19.26
N ALA A 89 47.97 15.83 -18.47
CA ALA A 89 48.02 15.24 -17.14
C ALA A 89 47.03 15.89 -16.15
N ARG A 90 46.90 17.22 -16.18
CA ARG A 90 45.93 17.96 -15.33
C ARG A 90 44.48 17.66 -15.72
N LEU A 91 44.19 17.62 -17.02
CA LEU A 91 42.85 17.30 -17.53
C LEU A 91 42.45 15.84 -17.25
N ALA A 92 43.37 14.89 -17.43
CA ALA A 92 43.15 13.49 -17.12
C ALA A 92 42.83 13.29 -15.62
N THR A 93 43.63 13.92 -14.75
CA THR A 93 43.43 13.84 -13.31
C THR A 93 42.10 14.46 -12.89
N GLY A 94 41.78 15.66 -13.43
CA GLY A 94 40.50 16.35 -13.18
C GLY A 94 39.28 15.60 -13.71
N ALA A 95 39.38 14.97 -14.88
CA ALA A 95 38.29 14.17 -15.46
C ALA A 95 38.00 12.92 -14.62
N ARG A 96 39.04 12.22 -14.15
CA ARG A 96 38.88 11.04 -13.28
C ARG A 96 38.34 11.40 -11.90
N THR A 97 38.85 12.45 -11.27
CA THR A 97 38.34 12.90 -9.95
C THR A 97 36.91 13.41 -10.06
N GLY A 98 36.58 14.16 -11.11
CA GLY A 98 35.22 14.60 -11.42
C GLY A 98 34.25 13.44 -11.63
N ALA A 99 34.63 12.43 -12.42
CA ALA A 99 33.80 11.24 -12.65
C ALA A 99 33.57 10.43 -11.36
N ARG A 100 34.60 10.27 -10.51
CA ARG A 100 34.47 9.61 -9.20
C ARG A 100 33.53 10.37 -8.28
N ALA A 101 33.69 11.69 -8.18
CA ALA A 101 32.84 12.55 -7.35
C ALA A 101 31.37 12.49 -7.82
N LEU A 102 31.14 12.56 -9.14
CA LEU A 102 29.80 12.50 -9.71
C LEU A 102 29.16 11.12 -9.54
N ALA A 103 29.88 10.03 -9.79
CA ALA A 103 29.38 8.68 -9.52
C ALA A 103 29.05 8.47 -8.03
N GLY A 104 29.93 8.93 -7.13
CA GLY A 104 29.69 8.91 -5.68
C GLY A 104 28.44 9.71 -5.29
N LEU A 105 28.27 10.90 -5.86
CA LEU A 105 27.09 11.75 -5.63
C LEU A 105 25.80 11.06 -6.09
N VAL A 106 25.79 10.49 -7.31
CA VAL A 106 24.61 9.80 -7.85
C VAL A 106 24.22 8.60 -6.98
N ILE A 107 25.20 7.81 -6.51
CA ILE A 107 24.96 6.69 -5.59
C ILE A 107 24.43 7.22 -4.26
N ALA A 108 25.06 8.24 -3.67
CA ALA A 108 24.65 8.81 -2.39
C ALA A 108 23.23 9.36 -2.44
N VAL A 109 22.87 10.11 -3.48
CA VAL A 109 21.49 10.62 -3.68
C VAL A 109 20.50 9.46 -3.82
N SER A 110 20.85 8.42 -4.58
CA SER A 110 19.99 7.24 -4.76
C SER A 110 19.73 6.51 -3.44
N VAL A 111 20.77 6.36 -2.61
CA VAL A 111 20.67 5.72 -1.28
C VAL A 111 19.90 6.59 -0.30
N LEU A 112 20.12 7.91 -0.29
CA LEU A 112 19.40 8.82 0.60
C LEU A 112 17.91 8.85 0.29
N VAL A 113 17.56 9.05 -0.99
CA VAL A 113 16.16 9.08 -1.43
C VAL A 113 15.49 7.72 -1.23
N GLY A 114 16.17 6.63 -1.58
CA GLY A 114 15.66 5.27 -1.38
C GLY A 114 15.51 4.92 0.10
N GLY A 115 16.49 5.27 0.92
CA GLY A 115 16.51 5.02 2.36
C GLY A 115 15.44 5.81 3.11
N GLU A 116 15.22 7.08 2.78
CA GLU A 116 14.13 7.87 3.36
C GLU A 116 12.76 7.27 3.00
N ARG A 117 12.57 6.84 1.74
CA ARG A 117 11.33 6.18 1.30
C ARG A 117 11.09 4.89 2.08
N ILE A 118 12.13 4.08 2.29
CA ILE A 118 12.04 2.84 3.05
C ILE A 118 11.82 3.12 4.54
N GLY A 119 12.49 4.13 5.11
CA GLY A 119 12.33 4.50 6.52
C GLY A 119 10.95 5.06 6.87
N ARG A 120 10.21 5.56 5.87
CA ARG A 120 8.79 5.93 6.00
C ARG A 120 7.83 4.74 5.84
N LEU A 121 8.32 3.55 5.48
CA LEU A 121 7.50 2.35 5.49
C LEU A 121 7.43 1.86 6.93
N ASP A 122 6.25 1.99 7.54
CA ASP A 122 5.99 1.36 8.83
C ASP A 122 6.01 -0.17 8.64
N PRO A 123 6.96 -0.90 9.25
CA PRO A 123 7.14 -2.34 9.00
C PRO A 123 5.98 -3.19 9.55
N GLU A 124 5.19 -2.63 10.48
CA GLU A 124 3.95 -3.22 10.98
C GLU A 124 3.01 -2.10 11.43
N PRO A 125 1.76 -2.04 10.96
CA PRO A 125 0.76 -1.19 11.58
C PRO A 125 0.51 -1.73 12.99
N LYS A 126 1.05 -1.04 14.00
CA LYS A 126 0.76 -1.35 15.39
C LYS A 126 -0.73 -1.16 15.61
N ALA A 127 -1.43 -2.23 15.99
CA ALA A 127 -2.85 -2.17 16.28
C ALA A 127 -3.15 -1.01 17.25
N SER A 128 -4.07 -0.13 16.86
CA SER A 128 -4.50 1.00 17.67
C SER A 128 -5.00 0.55 19.05
N PRO A 129 -4.91 1.39 20.10
CA PRO A 129 -5.42 1.04 21.42
C PRO A 129 -6.88 0.58 21.41
N ILE A 130 -7.73 1.24 20.62
CA ILE A 130 -9.12 0.83 20.39
C ILE A 130 -9.20 -0.52 19.65
N GLY A 131 -8.39 -0.74 18.62
CA GLY A 131 -8.35 -2.01 17.90
C GLY A 131 -8.02 -3.20 18.80
N ARG A 132 -6.99 -3.05 19.65
CA ARG A 132 -6.63 -4.08 20.65
C ARG A 132 -7.74 -4.33 21.67
N MET A 133 -8.42 -3.27 22.12
CA MET A 133 -9.53 -3.39 23.07
C MET A 133 -10.71 -4.14 22.46
N VAL A 134 -11.09 -3.81 21.23
CA VAL A 134 -12.16 -4.49 20.50
C VAL A 134 -11.78 -5.94 20.20
N ALA A 135 -10.53 -6.20 19.80
CA ALA A 135 -10.03 -7.56 19.59
C ALA A 135 -10.15 -8.45 20.83
N ALA A 136 -9.94 -7.88 22.03
CA ALA A 136 -9.99 -8.60 23.29
C ALA A 136 -11.41 -8.91 23.77
N GLN A 137 -12.41 -8.16 23.33
CA GLN A 137 -13.80 -8.27 23.81
C GLN A 137 -14.78 -8.82 22.78
N ARG A 138 -14.38 -8.95 21.51
CA ARG A 138 -15.25 -9.44 20.44
C ARG A 138 -15.72 -10.87 20.69
N LEU A 139 -16.96 -11.14 20.30
CA LEU A 139 -17.56 -12.47 20.28
C LEU A 139 -17.85 -12.93 18.84
N PRO A 140 -17.86 -14.25 18.57
CA PRO A 140 -18.28 -14.77 17.28
C PRO A 140 -19.71 -14.33 16.93
N GLY A 141 -19.94 -13.99 15.65
CA GLY A 141 -21.26 -13.58 15.15
C GLY A 141 -21.62 -12.10 15.37
N GLU A 142 -20.76 -11.32 16.01
CA GLU A 142 -20.96 -9.87 16.10
C GLU A 142 -20.74 -9.19 14.75
N LEU A 143 -21.48 -8.11 14.47
CA LEU A 143 -21.29 -7.26 13.30
C LEU A 143 -21.20 -5.80 13.74
N TYR A 144 -20.10 -5.16 13.39
CA TYR A 144 -19.81 -3.80 13.83
C TYR A 144 -20.15 -2.78 12.75
N LEU A 145 -20.79 -1.69 13.14
CA LEU A 145 -20.84 -0.47 12.36
C LEU A 145 -19.74 0.47 12.86
N ILE A 146 -18.88 0.89 11.95
CA ILE A 146 -17.79 1.83 12.21
C ILE A 146 -17.94 3.06 11.32
N PRO A 147 -17.35 4.21 11.69
CA PRO A 147 -17.23 5.33 10.76
C PRO A 147 -16.52 4.83 9.50
N PRO A 148 -17.09 4.99 8.28
CA PRO A 148 -16.57 4.29 7.10
C PRO A 148 -15.10 4.57 6.76
N ARG A 149 -14.56 5.71 7.20
CA ARG A 149 -13.15 6.11 7.00
C ARG A 149 -12.22 5.61 8.10
N ALA A 150 -12.71 4.96 9.14
CA ALA A 150 -11.92 4.39 10.23
C ALA A 150 -11.65 2.89 9.97
N TYR A 151 -11.30 2.53 8.73
CA TYR A 151 -11.15 1.13 8.31
C TYR A 151 -9.98 0.42 9.01
N GLU A 152 -9.06 1.17 9.63
CA GLU A 152 -7.98 0.66 10.46
C GLU A 152 -8.54 -0.15 11.65
N LEU A 153 -9.67 0.27 12.22
CA LEU A 153 -10.34 -0.45 13.31
C LEU A 153 -10.65 -1.90 12.92
N ARG A 154 -11.12 -2.11 11.70
CA ARG A 154 -11.43 -3.46 11.19
C ARG A 154 -10.18 -4.33 11.15
N ILE A 155 -9.08 -3.77 10.68
CA ILE A 155 -7.81 -4.49 10.51
C ILE A 155 -7.22 -4.80 11.88
N ASP A 156 -7.11 -3.76 12.73
CA ASP A 156 -6.48 -3.85 14.04
C ASP A 156 -7.23 -4.79 14.98
N ALA A 157 -8.58 -4.80 14.91
CA ALA A 157 -9.41 -5.66 15.74
C ALA A 157 -9.79 -7.00 15.08
N ALA A 158 -9.46 -7.18 13.80
CA ALA A 158 -9.85 -8.32 12.96
C ALA A 158 -11.36 -8.65 13.00
N ILE A 159 -12.22 -7.64 13.17
CA ILE A 159 -13.68 -7.82 13.30
C ILE A 159 -14.40 -7.74 11.95
N PRO A 160 -15.56 -8.39 11.79
CA PRO A 160 -16.46 -8.11 10.68
C PRO A 160 -17.12 -6.74 10.89
N VAL A 161 -17.18 -5.95 9.81
CA VAL A 161 -17.86 -4.66 9.81
C VAL A 161 -18.89 -4.63 8.70
N TYR A 162 -19.92 -3.80 8.87
CA TYR A 162 -20.98 -3.62 7.89
C TYR A 162 -20.45 -3.13 6.53
N VAL A 163 -19.58 -2.10 6.55
CA VAL A 163 -18.90 -1.53 5.38
C VAL A 163 -17.77 -0.57 5.80
N ASP A 164 -16.75 -0.41 4.96
CA ASP A 164 -15.71 0.62 5.09
C ASP A 164 -15.14 1.06 3.72
N TYR A 165 -14.27 2.08 3.71
CA TYR A 165 -13.64 2.63 2.49
C TYR A 165 -12.37 1.90 2.02
N LYS A 166 -11.82 0.91 2.74
CA LYS A 166 -10.46 0.40 2.48
C LYS A 166 -10.32 -0.21 1.09
N THR A 167 -11.25 -1.07 0.69
CA THR A 167 -11.19 -1.73 -0.62
C THR A 167 -12.60 -2.05 -1.06
N HIS A 168 -12.97 -1.58 -2.25
CA HIS A 168 -14.25 -1.93 -2.86
C HIS A 168 -14.15 -3.35 -3.47
N PRO A 169 -15.28 -4.05 -3.62
CA PRO A 169 -15.34 -5.29 -4.40
C PRO A 169 -14.96 -5.06 -5.87
N TYR A 170 -14.60 -6.12 -6.60
CA TYR A 170 -14.26 -6.01 -8.03
C TYR A 170 -15.43 -6.37 -8.96
N GLU A 171 -16.39 -7.15 -8.47
CA GLU A 171 -17.58 -7.54 -9.24
C GLU A 171 -18.61 -6.39 -9.27
N ASP A 172 -19.15 -6.10 -10.45
CA ASP A 172 -20.07 -4.98 -10.69
C ASP A 172 -21.23 -4.92 -9.69
N GLY A 173 -21.93 -6.05 -9.47
CA GLY A 173 -23.05 -6.12 -8.52
C GLY A 173 -22.62 -5.84 -7.08
N GLN A 174 -21.45 -6.34 -6.68
CA GLN A 174 -20.90 -6.13 -5.35
C GLN A 174 -20.42 -4.68 -5.15
N VAL A 175 -19.93 -4.01 -6.21
CA VAL A 175 -19.58 -2.58 -6.16
C VAL A 175 -20.80 -1.72 -5.89
N LEU A 176 -21.93 -2.01 -6.55
CA LEU A 176 -23.19 -1.30 -6.33
C LEU A 176 -23.72 -1.50 -4.90
N GLU A 177 -23.69 -2.74 -4.39
CA GLU A 177 -24.07 -3.05 -3.03
C GLU A 177 -23.14 -2.37 -2.01
N TRP A 178 -21.81 -2.43 -2.22
CA TRP A 178 -20.84 -1.73 -1.39
C TRP A 178 -21.11 -0.22 -1.34
N ARG A 179 -21.36 0.41 -2.49
CA ARG A 179 -21.70 1.83 -2.59
C ARG A 179 -22.99 2.16 -1.84
N ARG A 180 -24.02 1.30 -1.94
CA ARG A 180 -25.29 1.44 -1.21
C ARG A 180 -25.06 1.41 0.30
N ARG A 181 -24.37 0.38 0.81
CA ARG A 181 -24.03 0.24 2.24
C ARG A 181 -23.21 1.43 2.75
N LEU A 182 -22.24 1.87 1.96
CA LEU A 182 -21.38 3.00 2.30
C LEU A 182 -22.17 4.30 2.44
N GLY A 183 -23.15 4.52 1.58
CA GLY A 183 -24.08 5.65 1.68
C GLY A 183 -24.99 5.57 2.92
N GLU A 184 -25.43 4.38 3.30
CA GLU A 184 -26.20 4.15 4.54
C GLU A 184 -25.37 4.43 5.78
N ALA A 185 -24.18 3.84 5.89
CA ALA A 185 -23.27 4.09 7.00
C ALA A 185 -22.87 5.57 7.08
N THR A 186 -22.54 6.21 5.95
CA THR A 186 -22.18 7.64 5.92
C THR A 186 -23.32 8.53 6.45
N ARG A 187 -24.58 8.20 6.13
CA ARG A 187 -25.75 8.95 6.64
C ARG A 187 -25.93 8.79 8.15
N VAL A 188 -25.58 7.64 8.73
CA VAL A 188 -25.61 7.43 10.18
C VAL A 188 -24.62 8.35 10.92
N TYR A 189 -23.43 8.56 10.35
CA TYR A 189 -22.36 9.38 10.92
C TYR A 189 -22.35 10.84 10.43
N ALA A 190 -23.36 11.27 9.68
CA ALA A 190 -23.38 12.59 9.06
C ALA A 190 -23.51 13.72 10.10
N GLY A 191 -22.73 14.79 9.92
CA GLY A 191 -22.83 16.00 10.75
C GLY A 191 -22.24 15.88 12.16
N GLY A 192 -21.34 14.91 12.41
CA GLY A 192 -20.63 14.76 13.70
C GLY A 192 -21.50 14.30 14.88
N SER A 193 -22.74 13.89 14.60
CA SER A 193 -23.67 13.31 15.58
C SER A 193 -24.19 11.97 15.08
N LEU A 194 -24.55 11.09 16.01
CA LEU A 194 -25.10 9.78 15.67
C LEU A 194 -26.58 9.94 15.31
N ARG A 195 -26.93 9.65 14.06
CA ARG A 195 -28.30 9.78 13.54
C ARG A 195 -29.14 8.56 13.90
N CYS A 196 -29.70 8.56 15.12
CA CYS A 196 -30.49 7.45 15.66
C CYS A 196 -31.66 7.05 14.75
N ASP A 197 -32.30 8.04 14.09
CA ASP A 197 -33.38 7.87 13.11
C ASP A 197 -32.97 6.99 11.92
N ARG A 198 -31.68 6.99 11.56
CA ARG A 198 -31.11 6.18 10.48
C ARG A 198 -30.46 4.91 10.98
N LEU A 199 -29.87 4.96 12.16
CA LEU A 199 -29.15 3.84 12.75
C LEU A 199 -30.09 2.70 13.14
N GLU A 200 -31.22 2.99 13.77
CA GLU A 200 -32.12 1.94 14.25
C GLU A 200 -32.63 1.01 13.14
N PRO A 201 -33.22 1.51 12.02
CA PRO A 201 -33.69 0.62 10.96
C PRO A 201 -32.53 -0.13 10.31
N LEU A 202 -31.38 0.52 10.10
CA LEU A 202 -30.20 -0.10 9.52
C LEU A 202 -29.66 -1.23 10.40
N ALA A 203 -29.57 -0.99 11.71
CA ALA A 203 -29.06 -1.98 12.64
C ALA A 203 -29.94 -3.24 12.68
N ARG A 204 -31.27 -3.05 12.62
CA ARG A 204 -32.23 -4.15 12.54
C ARG A 204 -32.15 -4.91 11.23
N SER A 205 -32.16 -4.21 10.08
CA SER A 205 -32.17 -4.88 8.77
C SER A 205 -30.85 -5.58 8.44
N ALA A 206 -29.73 -5.03 8.90
CA ALA A 206 -28.40 -5.57 8.60
C ALA A 206 -27.84 -6.49 9.70
N GLY A 207 -28.52 -6.61 10.84
CA GLY A 207 -28.04 -7.41 11.97
C GLY A 207 -26.81 -6.82 12.66
N ILE A 208 -26.71 -5.48 12.72
CA ILE A 208 -25.59 -4.80 13.40
C ILE A 208 -25.76 -4.98 14.92
N THR A 209 -24.74 -5.53 15.57
CA THR A 209 -24.75 -5.76 17.01
C THR A 209 -23.98 -4.70 17.78
N HIS A 210 -23.00 -4.05 17.14
CA HIS A 210 -22.17 -3.04 17.78
C HIS A 210 -21.99 -1.81 16.90
N VAL A 211 -21.87 -0.65 17.54
CA VAL A 211 -21.63 0.64 16.88
C VAL A 211 -20.45 1.32 17.55
N ILE A 212 -19.42 1.64 16.76
CA ILE A 212 -18.26 2.41 17.20
C ILE A 212 -18.44 3.85 16.73
N VAL A 213 -18.18 4.81 17.62
CA VAL A 213 -18.26 6.24 17.31
C VAL A 213 -17.01 6.96 17.82
N LYS A 214 -16.62 8.04 17.14
CA LYS A 214 -15.51 8.90 17.60
C LYS A 214 -16.04 9.90 18.62
N ALA A 215 -15.53 9.84 19.85
CA ALA A 215 -15.84 10.77 20.91
C ALA A 215 -15.16 12.14 20.69
N PRO A 216 -15.79 13.25 21.10
CA PRO A 216 -17.16 13.32 21.62
C PRO A 216 -18.18 13.17 20.50
N THR A 217 -19.14 12.26 20.66
CA THR A 217 -20.28 12.14 19.74
C THR A 217 -21.50 12.76 20.39
N ARG A 218 -22.22 13.61 19.64
CA ARG A 218 -23.53 14.14 20.05
C ARG A 218 -24.63 13.18 19.60
N GLY A 219 -25.69 13.04 20.40
CA GLY A 219 -26.80 12.12 20.14
C GLY A 219 -26.73 10.87 21.01
N ARG A 220 -27.84 10.57 21.71
CA ARG A 220 -28.02 9.35 22.50
C ARG A 220 -29.16 8.58 21.87
N CYS A 221 -28.89 7.33 21.48
CA CYS A 221 -29.93 6.45 20.96
C CYS A 221 -30.36 5.52 22.09
N ASP A 222 -31.66 5.44 22.36
CA ASP A 222 -32.18 4.70 23.53
C ASP A 222 -31.95 3.19 23.43
N PHE A 223 -31.81 2.67 22.21
CA PHE A 223 -31.50 1.27 21.93
C PHE A 223 -30.00 0.95 21.96
N LEU A 224 -29.14 1.91 22.33
CA LEU A 224 -27.70 1.69 22.46
C LEU A 224 -27.28 1.67 23.92
N ARG A 225 -26.68 0.56 24.35
CA ARG A 225 -26.02 0.44 25.64
C ARG A 225 -24.53 0.69 25.48
N LYS A 226 -24.00 1.72 26.13
CA LYS A 226 -22.56 1.98 26.15
C LYS A 226 -21.85 0.81 26.80
N SER A 227 -20.88 0.22 26.08
CA SER A 227 -20.06 -0.87 26.59
C SER A 227 -18.80 -0.31 27.24
N TYR A 228 -17.96 0.38 26.46
CA TYR A 228 -16.72 1.00 26.94
C TYR A 228 -16.29 2.18 26.04
N ALA A 229 -15.28 2.92 26.49
CA ALA A 229 -14.64 3.99 25.73
C ALA A 229 -13.12 3.90 25.88
N VAL A 230 -12.40 4.13 24.78
CA VAL A 230 -10.93 4.07 24.74
C VAL A 230 -10.43 4.94 23.59
N ASP A 231 -9.37 5.70 23.84
CA ASP A 231 -8.63 6.44 22.81
C ASP A 231 -9.49 7.33 21.90
N GLY A 232 -10.42 8.09 22.50
CA GLY A 232 -11.31 8.96 21.75
C GLY A 232 -12.37 8.22 20.93
N TYR A 233 -12.62 6.93 21.19
CA TYR A 233 -13.74 6.17 20.66
C TYR A 233 -14.67 5.69 21.79
N SER A 234 -15.93 5.48 21.45
CA SER A 234 -16.91 4.80 22.31
C SER A 234 -17.55 3.66 21.54
N VAL A 235 -17.70 2.52 22.21
CA VAL A 235 -18.30 1.31 21.67
C VAL A 235 -19.65 1.09 22.35
N PHE A 236 -20.68 0.91 21.54
CA PHE A 236 -22.05 0.68 21.98
C PHE A 236 -22.52 -0.68 21.48
N ALA A 237 -23.19 -1.43 22.36
CA ALA A 237 -23.96 -2.61 21.98
C ALA A 237 -25.38 -2.18 21.59
N VAL A 238 -25.91 -2.74 20.51
CA VAL A 238 -27.30 -2.57 20.09
C VAL A 238 -28.17 -3.50 20.94
N GLU A 239 -29.09 -2.93 21.71
CA GLU A 239 -30.04 -3.73 22.48
C GLU A 239 -31.11 -4.32 21.55
N PRO A 240 -31.50 -5.60 21.73
CA PRO A 240 -32.67 -6.12 21.05
C PRO A 240 -33.90 -5.30 21.45
N PRO A 241 -34.90 -5.15 20.57
CA PRO A 241 -36.12 -4.45 20.91
C PRO A 241 -36.70 -5.02 22.21
N ARG A 242 -37.05 -4.14 23.15
CA ARG A 242 -37.85 -4.52 24.31
C ARG A 242 -39.22 -5.01 23.82
N GLY A 243 -39.31 -6.28 23.46
CA GLY A 243 -40.60 -6.93 23.27
C GLY A 243 -41.33 -6.88 24.59
N LYS A 244 -42.59 -6.44 24.58
CA LYS A 244 -43.52 -6.73 25.67
C LYS A 244 -43.40 -8.22 25.96
N ARG A 245 -43.03 -8.58 27.19
CA ARG A 245 -43.18 -9.96 27.65
C ARG A 245 -44.62 -10.37 27.34
N ALA A 246 -44.78 -11.40 26.52
CA ALA A 246 -46.06 -12.06 26.35
C ALA A 246 -46.50 -12.65 27.69
#